data_AF-A0A974HGJ2-F1
#
_entry.id   AF-A0A974HGJ2-F1
#
_cell.length_a   1.000
_cell.length_b   1.000
_cell.length_c   1.000
_cell.angle_alpha   90.00
_cell.angle_beta   90.00
_cell.angle_gamma   90.00
#
_symmetry.space_group_name_H-M   'P 1'
#
loop_
_entity.id
_entity.type
_entity.pdbx_description
1 polymer ?
#
loop_
_entity_poly.entity_id
_entity_poly.type
_entity_poly.pdbx_seq_one_letter_code
_entity_poly.pdbx_strand_id
1 'polypeptide(L)'
;QNHTESYRITLNHTESYGITRNHTESHGITRNHTESHRIIQNHTESHGITLNHTESHRIIQNHTESHGITLNHTESHRIIQNHTESYRITLNHTESYRIIRNHTESYGIIRNHTESHRITLNHTESYRIIQNHTESASVSIRVNFTYWLLEVALVWEREVNKQV
;
A
#
# COMPACT_ATOMS: atom_id res chain seq x y z
N GLN A 1 -14.21 -2.66 16.09
CA GLN A 1 -13.76 -1.94 17.31
C GLN A 1 -13.08 -0.65 16.88
N ASN A 2 -13.44 0.46 17.53
CA ASN A 2 -12.85 1.78 17.29
C ASN A 2 -11.96 2.13 18.47
N HIS A 3 -10.75 2.61 18.22
CA HIS A 3 -9.83 3.10 19.25
C HIS A 3 -9.41 4.51 18.91
N THR A 4 -9.49 5.40 19.89
CA THR A 4 -9.18 6.82 19.69
C THR A 4 -7.70 7.08 19.93
N GLU A 5 -7.11 6.48 20.96
CA GLU A 5 -5.72 6.74 21.35
C GLU A 5 -5.07 5.45 21.88
N SER A 6 -3.89 5.08 21.37
CA SER A 6 -3.22 3.83 21.74
C SER A 6 -1.71 3.87 21.50
N TYR A 7 -0.91 3.43 22.48
CA TYR A 7 0.55 3.40 22.31
C TYR A 7 1.02 2.17 21.51
N ARG A 8 0.53 0.96 21.81
CA ARG A 8 0.87 -0.27 21.04
C ARG A 8 -0.29 -1.25 21.01
N ILE A 9 -0.51 -1.89 19.86
CA ILE A 9 -1.54 -2.91 19.63
C ILE A 9 -0.87 -4.15 19.05
N THR A 10 -1.05 -5.31 19.68
CA THR A 10 -0.53 -6.60 19.17
C THR A 10 -1.62 -7.65 19.23
N LEU A 11 -1.95 -8.27 18.09
CA LEU A 11 -3.06 -9.21 17.96
C LEU A 11 -2.62 -10.43 17.15
N ASN A 12 -2.76 -11.62 17.73
CA ASN A 12 -2.46 -12.88 17.08
C ASN A 12 -3.73 -13.72 17.04
N HIS A 13 -4.12 -14.16 15.86
CA HIS A 13 -5.30 -15.00 15.68
C HIS A 13 -4.96 -16.20 14.79
N THR A 14 -5.44 -17.37 15.18
CA THR A 14 -5.30 -18.59 14.38
C THR A 14 -6.41 -18.64 13.32
N GLU A 15 -7.66 -18.49 13.73
CA GLU A 15 -8.83 -18.51 12.84
C GLU A 15 -9.66 -17.23 12.99
N SER A 16 -10.25 -16.76 11.90
CA SER A 16 -11.13 -15.59 11.95
C SER A 16 -12.12 -15.47 10.80
N TYR A 17 -13.35 -15.07 11.14
CA TYR A 17 -14.37 -14.69 10.18
C TYR A 17 -14.85 -13.25 10.43
N GLY A 18 -14.48 -12.32 9.56
CA GLY A 18 -15.02 -10.95 9.54
C GLY A 18 -14.50 -10.01 10.64
N ILE A 19 -13.33 -9.40 10.40
CA ILE A 19 -12.74 -8.40 11.31
C ILE A 19 -12.85 -7.01 10.71
N THR A 20 -13.40 -6.06 11.48
CA THR A 20 -13.39 -4.63 11.17
C THR A 20 -12.82 -3.82 12.34
N ARG A 21 -11.75 -3.06 12.07
CA ARG A 21 -11.10 -2.22 13.07
C ARG A 21 -10.78 -0.83 12.50
N ASN A 22 -11.08 0.19 13.30
CA ASN A 22 -10.73 1.57 13.01
C ASN A 22 -9.87 2.12 14.15
N HIS A 23 -8.80 2.81 13.82
CA HIS A 23 -7.94 3.47 14.80
C HIS A 23 -7.69 4.90 14.35
N THR A 24 -7.85 5.84 15.27
CA THR A 24 -7.58 7.25 14.99
C THR A 24 -6.11 7.54 15.23
N GLU A 25 -5.60 7.33 16.44
CA GLU A 25 -4.19 7.59 16.78
C GLU A 25 -3.51 6.33 17.34
N SER A 26 -2.35 6.00 16.79
CA SER A 26 -1.58 4.83 17.23
C SER A 26 -0.07 4.97 17.08
N HIS A 27 0.71 4.57 18.09
CA HIS A 27 2.18 4.56 17.96
C HIS A 27 2.74 3.25 17.38
N GLY A 28 1.98 2.15 17.42
CA GLY A 28 2.38 0.90 16.77
C GLY A 28 1.29 -0.16 16.71
N ILE A 29 1.16 -0.83 15.56
CA ILE A 29 0.20 -1.92 15.34
C ILE A 29 0.92 -3.13 14.76
N THR A 30 0.75 -4.29 15.40
CA THR A 30 1.21 -5.59 14.91
C THR A 30 0.04 -6.56 14.88
N ARG A 31 -0.21 -7.21 13.73
CA ARG A 31 -1.18 -8.29 13.66
C ARG A 31 -0.64 -9.49 12.91
N ASN A 32 -0.89 -10.67 13.47
CA ASN A 32 -0.61 -11.93 12.82
C ASN A 32 -1.90 -12.73 12.72
N HIS A 33 -2.23 -13.17 11.52
CA HIS A 33 -3.36 -14.05 11.26
C HIS A 33 -2.91 -15.28 10.47
N THR A 34 -3.34 -16.45 10.92
CA THR A 34 -3.08 -17.69 10.17
C THR A 34 -4.16 -17.88 9.11
N GLU A 35 -5.44 -17.91 9.51
CA GLU A 35 -6.58 -18.08 8.61
C GLU A 35 -7.58 -16.93 8.73
N SER A 36 -8.10 -16.46 7.60
CA SER A 36 -8.97 -15.29 7.56
C SER A 36 -9.92 -15.26 6.35
N HIS A 37 -11.22 -15.08 6.61
CA HIS A 37 -12.20 -14.89 5.52
C HIS A 37 -12.29 -13.43 5.03
N ARG A 38 -12.31 -12.46 5.95
CA ARG A 38 -12.41 -11.03 5.60
C ARG A 38 -11.83 -10.14 6.69
N ILE A 39 -10.96 -9.21 6.28
CA ILE A 39 -10.35 -8.21 7.16
C ILE A 39 -10.48 -6.82 6.54
N ILE A 40 -10.96 -5.87 7.35
CA ILE A 40 -11.06 -4.44 7.03
C ILE A 40 -10.36 -3.65 8.13
N GLN A 41 -9.44 -2.78 7.73
CA GLN A 41 -8.71 -1.92 8.65
C GLN A 41 -8.68 -0.49 8.12
N ASN A 42 -9.01 0.48 8.97
CA ASN A 42 -8.85 1.89 8.69
C ASN A 42 -7.99 2.53 9.78
N HIS A 43 -7.01 3.32 9.37
CA HIS A 43 -6.10 4.01 10.27
C HIS A 43 -5.95 5.45 9.82
N THR A 44 -6.19 6.40 10.73
CA THR A 44 -5.99 7.82 10.42
C THR A 44 -4.52 8.19 10.64
N GLU A 45 -3.99 7.99 11.84
CA GLU A 45 -2.61 8.35 12.21
C GLU A 45 -1.87 7.17 12.84
N SER A 46 -0.67 6.89 12.34
CA SER A 46 0.13 5.77 12.81
C SER A 46 1.64 5.97 12.69
N HIS A 47 2.39 5.64 13.75
CA HIS A 47 3.86 5.65 13.71
C HIS A 47 4.49 4.32 13.25
N GLY A 48 3.69 3.25 13.11
CA GLY A 48 4.15 1.99 12.52
C GLY A 48 3.08 0.91 12.44
N ILE A 49 3.02 0.20 11.32
CA ILE A 49 2.04 -0.88 11.07
C ILE A 49 2.78 -2.11 10.52
N THR A 50 2.56 -3.26 11.14
CA THR A 50 3.05 -4.58 10.69
C THR A 50 1.90 -5.55 10.65
N LEU A 51 1.62 -6.13 9.49
CA LEU A 51 0.56 -7.13 9.33
C LEU A 51 1.14 -8.36 8.61
N ASN A 52 1.00 -9.53 9.24
CA ASN A 52 1.37 -10.81 8.65
C ASN A 52 0.12 -11.70 8.52
N HIS A 53 -0.08 -12.24 7.33
CA HIS A 53 -1.19 -13.13 7.02
C HIS A 53 -0.68 -14.37 6.28
N THR A 54 -1.10 -15.55 6.73
CA THR A 54 -0.74 -16.80 6.04
C THR A 54 -1.76 -17.11 4.95
N GLU A 55 -3.03 -17.24 5.30
CA GLU A 55 -4.11 -17.55 4.38
C GLU A 55 -5.23 -16.51 4.49
N SER A 56 -5.70 -16.03 3.34
CA SER A 56 -6.71 -14.96 3.32
C SER A 56 -7.58 -14.95 2.06
N HIS A 57 -8.90 -14.86 2.25
CA HIS A 57 -9.83 -14.68 1.13
C HIS A 57 -9.97 -13.21 0.70
N ARG A 58 -10.04 -12.26 1.65
CA ARG A 58 -10.13 -10.82 1.34
C ARG A 58 -9.55 -9.90 2.41
N ILE A 59 -8.68 -8.98 1.99
CA ILE A 59 -8.10 -7.93 2.84
C ILE A 59 -8.33 -6.55 2.22
N ILE A 60 -8.80 -5.60 3.04
CA ILE A 60 -8.93 -4.18 2.70
C ILE A 60 -8.27 -3.35 3.79
N GLN A 61 -7.40 -2.44 3.37
CA GLN A 61 -6.68 -1.54 4.26
C GLN A 61 -6.71 -0.11 3.71
N ASN A 62 -7.06 0.85 4.56
CA ASN A 62 -6.99 2.27 4.25
C ASN A 62 -6.18 2.98 5.33
N HIS A 63 -5.20 3.77 4.90
CA HIS A 63 -4.32 4.53 5.78
C HIS A 63 -4.23 5.98 5.30
N THR A 64 -4.46 6.92 6.20
CA THR A 64 -4.34 8.36 5.88
C THR A 64 -2.92 8.84 6.09
N GLU A 65 -2.36 8.67 7.29
CA GLU A 65 -1.01 9.11 7.64
C GLU A 65 -0.22 8.00 8.34
N SER A 66 0.99 7.76 7.83
CA SER A 66 1.84 6.68 8.34
C SER A 66 3.35 6.92 8.18
N HIS A 67 4.10 6.64 9.25
CA HIS A 67 5.57 6.72 9.20
C HIS A 67 6.24 5.40 8.77
N GLY A 68 5.49 4.29 8.75
CA GLY A 68 5.98 3.00 8.27
C GLY A 68 4.91 1.92 8.20
N ILE A 69 4.87 1.19 7.08
CA ILE A 69 3.93 0.08 6.85
C ILE A 69 4.71 -1.12 6.31
N THR A 70 4.53 -2.28 6.95
CA THR A 70 5.07 -3.57 6.53
C THR A 70 3.95 -4.60 6.43
N LEU A 71 3.76 -5.18 5.25
CA LEU A 71 2.73 -6.17 5.00
C LEU A 71 3.36 -7.44 4.42
N ASN A 72 3.05 -8.58 5.00
CA ASN A 72 3.51 -9.89 4.56
C ASN A 72 2.31 -10.82 4.36
N HIS A 73 2.20 -11.40 3.17
CA HIS A 73 1.13 -12.31 2.81
C HIS A 73 1.69 -13.56 2.11
N THR A 74 1.31 -14.75 2.59
CA THR A 74 1.75 -16.00 1.96
C THR A 74 0.79 -16.41 0.84
N GLU A 75 -0.50 -16.53 1.15
CA GLU A 75 -1.53 -16.94 0.20
C GLU A 75 -2.73 -15.99 0.28
N SER A 76 -3.19 -15.50 -0.88
CA SER A 76 -4.28 -14.53 -0.92
C SER A 76 -5.10 -14.55 -2.20
N HIS A 77 -6.42 -14.52 -2.06
CA HIS A 77 -7.32 -14.38 -3.23
C HIS A 77 -7.50 -12.90 -3.65
N ARG A 78 -7.62 -11.97 -2.69
CA ARG A 78 -7.78 -10.54 -2.98
C ARG A 78 -7.23 -9.60 -1.91
N ILE A 79 -6.38 -8.67 -2.32
CA ILE A 79 -5.85 -7.59 -1.49
C ILE A 79 -6.13 -6.22 -2.13
N ILE A 80 -6.63 -5.28 -1.32
CA ILE A 80 -6.80 -3.86 -1.69
C ILE A 80 -6.17 -2.98 -0.60
N GLN A 81 -5.31 -2.05 -1.03
CA GLN A 81 -4.64 -1.10 -0.16
C GLN A 81 -4.79 0.32 -0.72
N ASN A 82 -5.16 1.27 0.13
CA ASN A 82 -5.14 2.69 -0.19
C ASN A 82 -4.34 3.45 0.88
N HIS A 83 -3.40 4.27 0.43
CA HIS A 83 -2.57 5.09 1.30
C HIS A 83 -2.58 6.54 0.80
N THR A 84 -2.83 7.50 1.68
CA THR A 84 -2.77 8.92 1.33
C THR A 84 -1.35 9.47 1.51
N GLU A 85 -0.82 9.41 2.73
CA GLU A 85 0.52 9.91 3.08
C GLU A 85 1.35 8.80 3.74
N SER A 86 2.57 8.61 3.24
CA SER A 86 3.43 7.53 3.75
C SER A 86 4.92 7.76 3.55
N TYR A 87 5.70 7.64 4.62
CA TYR A 87 7.15 7.72 4.50
C TYR A 87 7.77 6.44 3.89
N ARG A 88 7.33 5.27 4.39
CA ARG A 88 7.88 3.97 3.97
C ARG A 88 6.81 2.88 3.92
N ILE A 89 6.75 2.18 2.79
CA ILE A 89 5.88 1.02 2.60
C ILE A 89 6.72 -0.17 2.10
N THR A 90 6.58 -1.32 2.76
CA THR A 90 7.22 -2.59 2.40
C THR A 90 6.15 -3.67 2.25
N LEU A 91 6.11 -4.31 1.09
CA LEU A 91 5.07 -5.28 0.72
C LEU A 91 5.73 -6.57 0.22
N ASN A 92 5.44 -7.69 0.88
CA ASN A 92 5.92 -9.02 0.50
C ASN A 92 4.74 -9.95 0.27
N HIS A 93 4.73 -10.61 -0.89
CA HIS A 93 3.70 -11.56 -1.28
C HIS A 93 4.34 -12.80 -1.91
N THR A 94 3.89 -14.00 -1.54
CA THR A 94 4.36 -15.26 -2.15
C THR A 94 3.43 -15.71 -3.28
N GLU A 95 2.15 -15.97 -2.99
CA GLU A 95 1.14 -16.42 -3.96
C GLU A 95 -0.09 -15.50 -3.93
N SER A 96 -0.57 -15.06 -5.10
CA SER A 96 -1.73 -14.15 -5.16
C SER A 96 -2.50 -14.16 -6.48
N TYR A 97 -3.83 -14.22 -6.37
CA TYR A 97 -4.71 -14.08 -7.55
C TYR A 97 -4.96 -12.60 -7.94
N ARG A 98 -5.23 -11.71 -6.98
CA ARG A 98 -5.51 -10.29 -7.26
C ARG A 98 -4.93 -9.32 -6.22
N ILE A 99 -4.15 -8.34 -6.67
CA ILE A 99 -3.61 -7.25 -5.84
C ILE A 99 -3.93 -5.88 -6.46
N ILE A 100 -4.48 -4.95 -5.68
CA ILE A 100 -4.70 -3.54 -6.08
C ILE A 100 -4.11 -2.61 -5.01
N ARG A 101 -3.31 -1.62 -5.42
CA ARG A 101 -2.75 -0.61 -4.49
C ARG A 101 -2.86 0.81 -5.05
N ASN A 102 -3.27 1.76 -4.23
CA ASN A 102 -3.27 3.18 -4.57
C ASN A 102 -2.51 3.97 -3.52
N HIS A 103 -1.66 4.88 -3.97
CA HIS A 103 -0.92 5.79 -3.10
C HIS A 103 -1.05 7.22 -3.61
N THR A 104 -1.23 8.21 -2.75
CA THR A 104 -1.22 9.61 -3.19
C THR A 104 0.20 10.17 -3.10
N GLU A 105 0.79 10.15 -1.91
CA GLU A 105 2.13 10.67 -1.63
C GLU A 105 2.97 9.62 -0.90
N SER A 106 4.21 9.40 -1.39
CA SER A 106 5.12 8.48 -0.71
C SER A 106 6.61 8.73 -0.92
N TYR A 107 7.41 8.56 0.12
CA TYR A 107 8.87 8.73 0.04
C TYR A 107 9.63 7.46 -0.33
N GLY A 108 9.08 6.28 0.00
CA GLY A 108 9.73 5.00 -0.29
C GLY A 108 8.77 3.82 -0.34
N ILE A 109 8.80 3.08 -1.46
CA ILE A 109 8.01 1.86 -1.66
C ILE A 109 8.94 0.72 -2.07
N ILE A 110 8.85 -0.41 -1.35
CA ILE A 110 9.56 -1.67 -1.65
C ILE A 110 8.53 -2.78 -1.82
N ARG A 111 8.68 -3.58 -2.88
CA ARG A 111 7.77 -4.67 -3.23
C ARG A 111 8.54 -5.92 -3.62
N ASN A 112 8.10 -7.08 -3.11
CA ASN A 112 8.54 -8.40 -3.54
C ASN A 112 7.32 -9.29 -3.86
N HIS A 113 7.37 -10.05 -4.96
CA HIS A 113 6.34 -11.00 -5.40
C HIS A 113 7.00 -12.26 -5.98
N THR A 114 6.42 -13.46 -5.83
CA THR A 114 7.02 -14.68 -6.42
C THR A 114 6.12 -15.39 -7.42
N GLU A 115 4.81 -15.54 -7.22
CA GLU A 115 3.90 -16.02 -8.26
C GLU A 115 2.54 -15.31 -8.17
N SER A 116 1.99 -14.86 -9.31
CA SER A 116 0.80 -13.99 -9.33
C SER A 116 0.02 -14.00 -10.63
N HIS A 117 -1.32 -14.02 -10.52
CA HIS A 117 -2.21 -14.01 -11.68
C HIS A 117 -2.72 -12.62 -12.11
N ARG A 118 -3.00 -11.66 -11.20
CA ARG A 118 -3.10 -10.24 -11.60
C ARG A 118 -2.82 -9.16 -10.52
N ILE A 119 -1.90 -8.22 -10.78
CA ILE A 119 -1.52 -7.10 -9.87
C ILE A 119 -1.80 -5.73 -10.54
N THR A 120 -2.30 -4.69 -9.85
CA THR A 120 -2.31 -3.31 -10.41
C THR A 120 -2.08 -2.19 -9.37
N LEU A 121 -1.23 -1.17 -9.63
CA LEU A 121 -0.85 -0.10 -8.67
C LEU A 121 -0.81 1.33 -9.23
N ASN A 122 -1.38 2.35 -8.59
CA ASN A 122 -1.18 3.74 -9.03
C ASN A 122 -0.76 4.74 -7.92
N HIS A 123 0.08 5.73 -8.27
CA HIS A 123 0.73 6.69 -7.34
C HIS A 123 0.67 8.16 -7.85
N THR A 124 0.64 9.22 -7.03
CA THR A 124 0.55 10.62 -7.57
C THR A 124 1.62 11.62 -7.13
N GLU A 125 2.55 11.28 -6.24
CA GLU A 125 3.94 11.77 -6.23
C GLU A 125 4.78 10.79 -5.39
N SER A 126 5.91 10.32 -5.91
CA SER A 126 6.72 9.32 -5.22
C SER A 126 8.20 9.47 -5.51
N TYR A 127 9.03 9.42 -4.46
CA TYR A 127 10.49 9.64 -4.60
C TYR A 127 11.26 8.37 -4.95
N ARG A 128 10.91 7.22 -4.34
CA ARG A 128 11.62 5.96 -4.57
C ARG A 128 10.67 4.77 -4.62
N ILE A 129 10.81 3.99 -5.69
CA ILE A 129 10.05 2.74 -5.89
C ILE A 129 11.04 1.63 -6.28
N ILE A 130 10.99 0.50 -5.56
CA ILE A 130 11.75 -0.73 -5.85
C ILE A 130 10.78 -1.91 -5.95
N GLN A 131 11.01 -2.80 -6.92
CA GLN A 131 10.15 -3.95 -7.21
C GLN A 131 10.95 -5.20 -7.58
N ASN A 132 10.55 -6.35 -7.05
CA ASN A 132 11.01 -7.67 -7.46
C ASN A 132 9.81 -8.61 -7.72
N HIS A 133 9.92 -9.41 -8.77
CA HIS A 133 8.92 -10.39 -9.23
C HIS A 133 9.65 -11.66 -9.74
N THR A 134 9.00 -12.83 -9.74
CA THR A 134 9.63 -14.07 -10.27
C THR A 134 8.78 -14.80 -11.32
N GLU A 135 7.46 -14.96 -11.17
CA GLU A 135 6.54 -15.39 -12.25
C GLU A 135 5.21 -14.62 -12.20
N SER A 136 4.65 -14.22 -13.36
CA SER A 136 3.42 -13.39 -13.40
C SER A 136 2.64 -13.48 -14.72
N ALA A 137 1.31 -13.67 -14.63
CA ALA A 137 0.42 -13.72 -15.80
C ALA A 137 -0.22 -12.36 -16.17
N SER A 138 -0.37 -11.43 -15.21
CA SER A 138 -0.62 -10.01 -15.52
C SER A 138 -0.33 -9.02 -14.38
N VAL A 139 0.18 -7.83 -14.70
CA VAL A 139 0.61 -6.76 -13.78
C VAL A 139 0.32 -5.40 -14.44
N SER A 140 -0.04 -4.33 -13.72
CA SER A 140 0.01 -2.96 -14.31
C SER A 140 0.16 -1.81 -13.30
N ILE A 141 0.95 -0.79 -13.59
CA ILE A 141 1.37 0.23 -12.60
C ILE A 141 1.33 1.63 -13.23
N ARG A 142 0.90 2.69 -12.53
CA ARG A 142 1.08 4.07 -13.01
C ARG A 142 1.16 5.17 -11.94
N VAL A 143 2.26 5.91 -12.04
CA VAL A 143 2.66 7.06 -11.22
C VAL A 143 2.39 8.34 -12.04
N ASN A 144 2.01 9.51 -11.50
CA ASN A 144 2.28 10.74 -12.26
C ASN A 144 2.53 12.07 -11.52
N PHE A 145 3.61 12.69 -12.00
CA PHE A 145 4.26 13.96 -11.71
C PHE A 145 3.52 15.15 -12.34
N THR A 146 3.43 16.25 -11.60
CA THR A 146 3.10 17.59 -12.14
C THR A 146 4.18 18.16 -13.09
N TYR A 147 5.35 17.52 -13.24
CA TYR A 147 6.51 18.03 -13.98
C TYR A 147 6.51 17.91 -15.50
N TRP A 148 5.67 17.08 -16.12
CA TRP A 148 5.57 17.15 -17.59
C TRP A 148 4.89 18.46 -18.04
N LEU A 149 4.02 19.05 -17.21
CA LEU A 149 3.40 20.36 -17.47
C LEU A 149 4.42 21.52 -17.43
N LEU A 150 5.56 21.36 -16.74
CA LEU A 150 6.65 22.35 -16.70
C LEU A 150 7.51 22.34 -17.99
N GLU A 151 7.75 21.16 -18.56
CA GLU A 151 8.44 20.98 -19.84
C GLU A 151 7.63 21.57 -21.01
N VAL A 152 6.30 21.42 -20.98
CA VAL A 152 5.36 22.05 -21.93
C VAL A 152 5.38 23.58 -21.84
N ALA A 153 5.61 24.16 -20.67
CA ALA A 153 5.62 25.61 -20.49
C ALA A 153 6.94 26.26 -20.94
N LEU A 154 8.09 25.67 -20.59
CA LEU A 154 9.42 26.20 -20.91
C LEU A 154 9.80 26.05 -22.38
N VAL A 155 9.34 24.98 -23.05
CA VAL A 155 9.56 24.81 -24.50
C VAL A 155 8.74 25.83 -25.28
N TRP A 156 7.50 26.10 -24.87
CA TRP A 156 6.64 27.13 -25.47
C TRP A 156 7.20 28.55 -25.28
N GLU A 157 7.74 28.87 -24.10
CA GLU A 157 8.38 30.15 -23.79
C GLU A 157 9.70 30.36 -24.57
N ARG A 158 10.47 29.30 -24.82
CA ARG A 158 11.67 29.36 -25.66
C ARG A 158 11.37 29.54 -27.15
N GLU A 159 10.26 29.01 -27.64
CA GLU A 159 9.94 29.08 -29.08
C GLU A 159 9.28 30.41 -29.47
N VAL A 160 8.48 30.99 -28.57
CA VAL A 160 7.92 32.36 -28.74
C VAL A 160 9.04 33.41 -28.73
N ASN A 161 10.08 33.26 -27.91
CA ASN A 161 11.23 34.16 -27.85
C ASN A 161 12.23 34.03 -29.02
N LYS A 162 12.04 33.09 -29.95
CA LYS A 162 12.83 32.98 -31.20
C LYS A 162 12.17 33.64 -32.41
N GLN A 163 10.89 34.01 -32.30
CA GLN A 163 10.09 34.60 -33.39
C GLN A 163 9.91 36.13 -33.23
N VAL A 164 10.61 36.73 -32.25
CA VAL A 164 10.73 38.17 -31.95
C VAL A 164 12.20 38.54 -32.05
#